data_AF-A0A2N2LJC2-F1
#
_entry.id   AF-A0A2N2LJC2-F1
#
_cell.length_a   1.000
_cell.length_b   1.000
_cell.length_c   1.000
_cell.angle_alpha   90.00
_cell.angle_beta   90.00
_cell.angle_gamma   90.00
#
_symmetry.space_group_name_H-M   'P 1'
#
loop_
_entity.id
_entity.type
_entity.pdbx_description
1 polymer ?
#
loop_
_entity_poly.entity_id
_entity_poly.type
_entity_poly.pdbx_seq_one_letter_code
_entity_poly.pdbx_strand_id
1 'polypeptide(L)'
;MKKSDYGVLFLVAMFFFSLLATLQKMPGYMDAEYYYGQGIRLVQHHDLIETFIWNYLNNPTVVIGQGFTFWLPGTSILAALGMLISGSTQFFNARLIFIAMAAWIPLMAAFFATRFIPTKRAGWLAGLLALFSGLYLPFLTITETFTPFMFFGGIFFISIWFANKQFSEGKRFLPWFLLSGFTAGLMSLIRSDGLLWLAGGWFGIFLIFQQPVRKLGMIIVNLAWILFGFAIVMAPWFIRNLVEFNALFPSGNGLMPWLTKYDDLFVYPSTLISFSSWISSGIGVILLDRLKAIGLNLQTLIAAGGMIFLSPLMVIGFWKKRFFTVIKLTLVMLSAIFVA
;
A
#
# COMPACT_ATOMS: atom_id res chain seq x y z
N MET A 1 26.05 7.48 -3.11
CA MET A 1 26.14 6.35 -4.05
C MET A 1 26.10 6.90 -5.46
N LYS A 2 26.90 6.34 -6.36
CA LYS A 2 26.88 6.65 -7.80
C LYS A 2 25.76 5.86 -8.49
N LYS A 3 25.40 6.24 -9.71
CA LYS A 3 24.38 5.53 -10.52
C LYS A 3 24.72 4.05 -10.71
N SER A 4 26.00 3.73 -10.91
CA SER A 4 26.48 2.35 -11.03
C SER A 4 26.20 1.52 -9.78
N ASP A 5 26.33 2.09 -8.58
CA ASP A 5 26.04 1.38 -7.34
C ASP A 5 24.56 0.97 -7.26
N TYR A 6 23.63 1.86 -7.67
CA TYR A 6 22.20 1.53 -7.73
C TYR A 6 21.89 0.46 -8.79
N GLY A 7 22.56 0.52 -9.95
CA GLY A 7 22.43 -0.50 -11.00
C GLY A 7 22.86 -1.88 -10.51
N VAL A 8 24.00 -1.98 -9.83
CA VAL A 8 24.46 -3.25 -9.24
C VAL A 8 23.48 -3.73 -8.17
N LEU A 9 23.03 -2.86 -7.27
CA LEU A 9 22.05 -3.24 -6.24
C LEU A 9 20.75 -3.77 -6.86
N PHE A 10 20.28 -3.15 -7.95
CA PHE A 10 19.08 -3.59 -8.65
C PHE A 10 19.26 -4.98 -9.27
N LEU A 11 20.38 -5.23 -9.94
CA LEU A 11 20.66 -6.53 -10.54
C LEU A 11 20.78 -7.63 -9.47
N VAL A 12 21.43 -7.33 -8.34
CA VAL A 12 21.50 -8.25 -7.19
C VAL A 12 20.10 -8.53 -6.64
N ALA A 13 19.28 -7.49 -6.46
CA ALA A 13 17.92 -7.65 -5.94
C ALA A 13 17.02 -8.43 -6.90
N MET A 14 17.08 -8.12 -8.19
CA MET A 14 16.33 -8.82 -9.24
C MET A 14 16.71 -10.30 -9.29
N PHE A 15 18.01 -10.62 -9.25
CA PHE A 15 18.48 -12.00 -9.20
C PHE A 15 17.99 -12.73 -7.95
N PHE A 16 18.13 -12.09 -6.78
CA PHE A 16 17.70 -12.66 -5.51
C PHE A 16 16.20 -12.96 -5.46
N PHE A 17 15.35 -12.00 -5.82
CA PHE A 17 13.90 -12.21 -5.82
C PHE A 17 13.43 -13.16 -6.92
N SER A 18 14.12 -13.20 -8.07
CA SER A 18 13.84 -14.21 -9.10
C SER A 18 14.17 -15.62 -8.60
N LEU A 19 15.30 -15.80 -7.91
CA LEU A 19 15.67 -17.08 -7.31
C LEU A 19 14.67 -17.47 -6.22
N LEU A 20 14.32 -16.54 -5.32
CA LEU A 20 13.34 -16.77 -4.27
C LEU A 20 11.99 -17.19 -4.85
N ALA A 21 11.54 -16.51 -5.91
CA ALA A 21 10.31 -16.86 -6.61
C ALA A 21 10.33 -18.33 -7.06
N THR A 22 11.45 -18.86 -7.56
CA THR A 22 11.51 -20.28 -7.99
C THR A 22 11.20 -21.29 -6.87
N LEU A 23 11.40 -20.93 -5.61
CA LEU A 23 11.13 -21.78 -4.44
C LEU A 23 9.63 -21.88 -4.12
N GLN A 24 8.83 -20.88 -4.51
CA GLN A 24 7.39 -20.85 -4.28
C GLN A 24 6.63 -21.25 -5.56
N LYS A 25 5.90 -22.37 -5.50
CA LYS A 25 5.18 -22.94 -6.65
C LYS A 25 3.71 -22.52 -6.76
N MET A 26 3.15 -21.99 -5.67
CA MET A 26 1.75 -21.54 -5.57
C MET A 26 1.65 -20.30 -4.68
N PRO A 27 0.55 -19.51 -4.77
CA PRO A 27 0.33 -18.33 -3.92
C PRO A 27 0.40 -18.65 -2.42
N GLY A 28 -0.21 -19.76 -1.99
CA GLY A 28 0.07 -20.38 -0.69
C GLY A 28 -0.77 -19.88 0.49
N TYR A 29 -1.67 -18.91 0.29
CA TYR A 29 -2.74 -18.58 1.25
C TYR A 29 -3.87 -17.80 0.58
N MET A 30 -4.98 -17.65 1.32
CA MET A 30 -6.29 -17.21 0.84
C MET A 30 -6.26 -15.91 0.00
N ASP A 31 -5.66 -14.81 0.49
CA ASP A 31 -5.66 -13.53 -0.26
C ASP A 31 -4.82 -13.61 -1.54
N ALA A 32 -3.67 -14.28 -1.47
CA ALA A 32 -2.79 -14.43 -2.63
C ALA A 32 -3.44 -15.30 -3.72
N GLU A 33 -4.18 -16.34 -3.33
CA GLU A 33 -5.01 -17.15 -4.24
C GLU A 33 -6.14 -16.32 -4.86
N TYR A 34 -6.81 -15.47 -4.07
CA TYR A 34 -7.83 -14.54 -4.56
C TYR A 34 -7.28 -13.66 -5.68
N TYR A 35 -6.15 -12.97 -5.44
CA TYR A 35 -5.60 -12.04 -6.42
C TYR A 35 -5.07 -12.75 -7.67
N TYR A 36 -4.45 -13.92 -7.51
CA TYR A 36 -4.00 -14.74 -8.62
C TYR A 36 -5.18 -15.22 -9.48
N GLY A 37 -6.21 -15.80 -8.86
CA GLY A 37 -7.41 -16.29 -9.55
C GLY A 37 -8.15 -15.19 -10.29
N GLN A 38 -8.35 -14.03 -9.65
CA GLN A 38 -8.94 -12.87 -10.31
C GLN A 38 -8.03 -12.32 -11.44
N GLY A 39 -6.70 -12.41 -11.30
CA GLY A 39 -5.76 -12.10 -12.38
C GLY A 39 -5.91 -13.01 -13.60
N ILE A 40 -6.12 -14.32 -13.38
CA ILE A 40 -6.41 -15.27 -14.47
C ILE A 40 -7.70 -14.88 -15.18
N ARG A 41 -8.77 -14.53 -14.43
CA ARG A 41 -10.05 -14.12 -15.01
C ARG A 41 -9.92 -12.88 -15.88
N LEU A 42 -9.17 -11.87 -15.43
CA LEU A 42 -8.91 -10.66 -16.20
C LEU A 42 -8.29 -10.97 -17.58
N VAL A 43 -7.41 -11.96 -17.66
CA VAL A 43 -6.70 -12.32 -18.90
C VAL A 43 -7.51 -13.28 -19.79
N GLN A 44 -8.18 -14.26 -19.18
CA GLN A 44 -8.88 -15.31 -19.95
C GLN A 44 -10.32 -14.93 -20.29
N HIS A 45 -11.02 -14.27 -19.36
CA HIS A 45 -12.45 -13.98 -19.46
C HIS A 45 -12.76 -12.50 -19.68
N HIS A 46 -11.79 -11.60 -19.47
CA HIS A 46 -11.95 -10.16 -19.65
C HIS A 46 -13.12 -9.57 -18.83
N ASP A 47 -13.38 -10.17 -17.67
CA ASP A 47 -14.46 -9.81 -16.76
C ASP A 47 -13.96 -9.46 -15.36
N LEU A 48 -14.82 -8.80 -14.57
CA LEU A 48 -14.60 -8.49 -13.16
C LEU A 48 -15.56 -9.32 -12.29
N ILE A 49 -15.72 -10.60 -12.62
CA ILE A 49 -16.64 -11.51 -11.93
C ILE A 49 -15.87 -12.31 -10.88
N GLU A 50 -16.50 -12.56 -9.73
CA GLU A 50 -16.06 -13.56 -8.76
C GLU A 50 -16.88 -14.84 -8.97
N THR A 51 -16.19 -15.98 -9.00
CA THR A 51 -16.82 -17.31 -9.20
C THR A 51 -16.83 -18.15 -7.93
N PHE A 52 -16.62 -17.49 -6.79
CA PHE A 52 -16.55 -18.07 -5.47
C PHE A 52 -16.96 -17.01 -4.45
N ILE A 53 -17.31 -17.44 -3.24
CA ILE A 53 -17.63 -16.54 -2.14
C ILE A 53 -16.38 -16.36 -1.28
N TRP A 54 -15.81 -15.15 -1.29
CA TRP A 54 -14.67 -14.80 -0.44
C TRP A 54 -15.09 -14.57 1.02
N ASN A 55 -16.20 -13.87 1.20
CA ASN A 55 -16.74 -13.41 2.48
C ASN A 55 -18.26 -13.22 2.32
N TYR A 56 -18.98 -13.00 3.41
CA TYR A 56 -20.44 -12.89 3.40
C TYR A 56 -20.97 -11.45 3.60
N LEU A 57 -20.09 -10.44 3.63
CA LEU A 57 -20.47 -9.05 3.95
C LEU A 57 -21.43 -8.44 2.92
N ASN A 58 -21.37 -8.86 1.66
CA ASN A 58 -22.26 -8.40 0.61
C ASN A 58 -23.60 -9.16 0.53
N ASN A 59 -23.91 -10.05 1.49
CA ASN A 59 -25.10 -10.93 1.49
C ASN A 59 -25.27 -11.68 0.15
N PRO A 60 -24.31 -12.54 -0.23
CA PRO A 60 -24.39 -13.22 -1.51
C PRO A 60 -25.60 -14.17 -1.52
N THR A 61 -26.42 -14.09 -2.57
CA THR A 61 -27.56 -15.01 -2.82
C THR A 61 -27.21 -16.10 -3.83
N VAL A 62 -26.11 -15.93 -4.56
CA VAL A 62 -25.56 -16.85 -5.55
C VAL A 62 -24.03 -16.87 -5.42
N VAL A 63 -23.40 -17.93 -5.92
CA VAL A 63 -21.93 -18.10 -5.85
C VAL A 63 -21.20 -17.17 -6.83
N ILE A 64 -21.78 -16.95 -8.01
CA ILE A 64 -21.19 -16.10 -9.05
C ILE A 64 -21.75 -14.70 -8.91
N GLY A 65 -20.87 -13.70 -8.77
CA GLY A 65 -21.29 -12.32 -8.55
C GLY A 65 -20.29 -11.30 -9.07
N GLN A 66 -20.65 -10.02 -8.92
CA GLN A 66 -19.73 -8.93 -9.21
C GLN A 66 -18.51 -9.04 -8.29
N GLY A 67 -17.33 -9.04 -8.88
CA GLY A 67 -16.08 -9.17 -8.16
C GLY A 67 -15.63 -7.87 -7.51
N PHE A 68 -14.61 -8.00 -6.67
CA PHE A 68 -13.94 -6.92 -5.94
C PHE A 68 -14.90 -6.14 -5.04
N THR A 69 -15.78 -6.88 -4.37
CA THR A 69 -16.75 -6.33 -3.41
C THR A 69 -16.16 -6.16 -2.00
N PHE A 70 -14.98 -6.74 -1.77
CA PHE A 70 -14.21 -6.61 -0.53
C PHE A 70 -12.78 -6.16 -0.83
N TRP A 71 -12.03 -6.98 -1.57
CA TRP A 71 -10.70 -6.61 -2.05
C TRP A 71 -10.77 -5.75 -3.31
N LEU A 72 -9.84 -4.81 -3.45
CA LEU A 72 -9.74 -3.94 -4.62
C LEU A 72 -8.90 -4.58 -5.74
N PRO A 73 -9.08 -4.18 -7.01
CA PRO A 73 -8.57 -4.95 -8.14
C PRO A 73 -7.09 -4.74 -8.46
N GLY A 74 -6.43 -3.76 -7.84
CA GLY A 74 -5.08 -3.33 -8.22
C GLY A 74 -4.07 -4.47 -8.23
N THR A 75 -4.07 -5.33 -7.22
CA THR A 75 -3.17 -6.49 -7.16
C THR A 75 -3.47 -7.52 -8.26
N SER A 76 -4.74 -7.81 -8.54
CA SER A 76 -5.14 -8.70 -9.64
C SER A 76 -4.77 -8.15 -11.01
N ILE A 77 -4.88 -6.83 -11.20
CA ILE A 77 -4.44 -6.15 -12.43
C ILE A 77 -2.94 -6.31 -12.61
N LEU A 78 -2.14 -6.12 -11.55
CA LEU A 78 -0.69 -6.34 -11.62
C LEU A 78 -0.36 -7.81 -11.96
N ALA A 79 -1.12 -8.76 -11.41
CA ALA A 79 -0.98 -10.18 -11.74
C ALA A 79 -1.31 -10.46 -13.21
N ALA A 80 -2.43 -9.91 -13.70
CA ALA A 80 -2.85 -10.01 -15.08
C ALA A 80 -1.81 -9.41 -16.04
N LEU A 81 -1.20 -8.27 -15.70
CA LEU A 81 -0.13 -7.67 -16.50
C LEU A 81 1.08 -8.61 -16.65
N GLY A 82 1.48 -9.31 -15.59
CA GLY A 82 2.54 -10.32 -15.66
C GLY A 82 2.20 -11.47 -16.60
N MET A 83 0.95 -11.94 -16.54
CA MET A 83 0.46 -13.00 -17.43
C MET A 83 0.36 -12.54 -18.90
N LEU A 84 -0.08 -11.31 -19.14
CA LEU A 84 -0.19 -10.73 -20.49
C LEU A 84 1.19 -10.58 -21.15
N ILE A 85 2.18 -10.07 -20.40
CA ILE A 85 3.56 -9.88 -20.91
C ILE A 85 4.21 -11.21 -21.30
N SER A 86 3.95 -12.25 -20.52
CA SER A 86 4.55 -13.59 -20.72
C SER A 86 3.73 -14.50 -21.63
N GLY A 87 2.47 -14.16 -21.92
CA GLY A 87 1.54 -15.01 -22.64
C GLY A 87 1.10 -16.26 -21.88
N SER A 88 1.23 -16.29 -20.55
CA SER A 88 0.95 -17.48 -19.74
C SER A 88 0.31 -17.14 -18.39
N THR A 89 -0.72 -17.88 -18.02
CA THR A 89 -1.45 -17.72 -16.75
C THR A 89 -0.83 -18.47 -15.57
N GLN A 90 0.34 -19.11 -15.76
CA GLN A 90 1.01 -19.80 -14.66
C GLN A 90 1.41 -18.84 -13.53
N PHE A 91 1.45 -19.35 -12.31
CA PHE A 91 1.74 -18.54 -11.12
C PHE A 91 3.06 -17.77 -11.22
N PHE A 92 4.12 -18.36 -11.76
CA PHE A 92 5.40 -17.67 -11.94
C PHE A 92 5.27 -16.43 -12.84
N ASN A 93 4.45 -16.52 -13.87
CA ASN A 93 4.21 -15.46 -14.84
C ASN A 93 3.34 -14.34 -14.28
N ALA A 94 2.34 -14.70 -13.47
CA ALA A 94 1.52 -13.73 -12.73
C ALA A 94 2.34 -12.78 -11.86
N ARG A 95 3.44 -13.26 -11.28
CA ARG A 95 4.26 -12.47 -10.34
C ARG A 95 5.41 -11.69 -10.98
N LEU A 96 5.56 -11.67 -12.31
CA LEU A 96 6.70 -10.99 -12.96
C LEU A 96 6.81 -9.51 -12.56
N ILE A 97 5.67 -8.82 -12.49
CA ILE A 97 5.61 -7.42 -12.06
C ILE A 97 5.97 -7.27 -10.58
N PHE A 98 5.57 -8.22 -9.74
CA PHE A 98 5.87 -8.23 -8.30
C PHE A 98 7.37 -8.42 -8.05
N ILE A 99 8.01 -9.35 -8.76
CA ILE A 99 9.47 -9.56 -8.66
C ILE A 99 10.22 -8.28 -9.05
N ALA A 100 9.80 -7.64 -10.15
CA ALA A 100 10.40 -6.37 -10.58
C ALA A 100 10.20 -5.26 -9.54
N MET A 101 8.99 -5.11 -8.99
CA MET A 101 8.70 -4.14 -7.92
C MET A 101 9.52 -4.42 -6.66
N ALA A 102 9.64 -5.67 -6.24
CA ALA A 102 10.44 -6.07 -5.08
C ALA A 102 11.91 -5.68 -5.26
N ALA A 103 12.46 -5.83 -6.46
CA ALA A 103 13.84 -5.44 -6.78
C ALA A 103 14.10 -3.92 -6.61
N TRP A 104 13.07 -3.07 -6.66
CA TRP A 104 13.19 -1.64 -6.41
C TRP A 104 13.20 -1.26 -4.91
N ILE A 105 12.67 -2.10 -4.02
CA ILE A 105 12.58 -1.81 -2.58
C ILE A 105 13.98 -1.55 -1.98
N PRO A 106 15.03 -2.37 -2.24
CA PRO A 106 16.40 -2.09 -1.81
C PRO A 106 16.94 -0.74 -2.28
N LEU A 107 16.59 -0.32 -3.51
CA LEU A 107 17.04 0.95 -4.08
C LEU A 107 16.41 2.13 -3.34
N MET A 108 15.12 2.02 -2.99
CA MET A 108 14.39 3.05 -2.23
C MET A 108 14.97 3.20 -0.81
N ALA A 109 15.30 2.08 -0.15
CA ALA A 109 15.97 2.10 1.14
C ALA A 109 17.37 2.76 1.05
N ALA A 110 18.18 2.36 0.07
CA ALA A 110 19.49 2.95 -0.19
C ALA A 110 19.40 4.45 -0.52
N PHE A 111 18.38 4.85 -1.28
CA PHE A 111 18.09 6.24 -1.60
C PHE A 111 17.91 7.05 -0.31
N PHE A 112 16.95 6.71 0.55
CA PHE A 112 16.72 7.47 1.77
C PHE A 112 17.90 7.44 2.74
N ALA A 113 18.54 6.29 2.90
CA ALA A 113 19.72 6.16 3.75
C ALA A 113 20.83 7.14 3.34
N THR A 114 21.10 7.28 2.03
CA THR A 114 22.12 8.22 1.53
C THR A 114 21.73 9.69 1.64
N ARG A 115 20.45 10.02 1.88
CA ARG A 115 20.00 11.40 2.13
C ARG A 115 20.09 11.77 3.61
N PHE A 116 19.93 10.79 4.49
CA PHE A 116 20.08 11.00 5.93
C PHE A 116 21.53 10.86 6.41
N ILE A 117 22.31 9.98 5.78
CA ILE A 117 23.72 9.72 6.06
C ILE A 117 24.45 9.67 4.71
N PRO A 118 25.19 10.72 4.31
CA PRO A 118 25.70 10.88 2.95
C PRO A 118 26.95 10.05 2.66
N THR A 119 26.92 8.75 2.97
CA THR A 119 28.01 7.80 2.71
C THR A 119 27.55 6.66 1.81
N LYS A 120 28.46 6.13 0.99
CA LYS A 120 28.19 4.94 0.16
C LYS A 120 27.84 3.72 1.02
N ARG A 121 28.53 3.56 2.16
CA ARG A 121 28.33 2.45 3.10
C ARG A 121 26.90 2.42 3.67
N ALA A 122 26.36 3.58 4.06
CA ALA A 122 25.00 3.66 4.58
C ALA A 122 23.95 3.20 3.55
N GLY A 123 24.12 3.59 2.28
CA GLY A 123 23.21 3.17 1.22
C GLY A 123 23.26 1.67 0.93
N TRP A 124 24.46 1.08 0.84
CA TRP A 124 24.61 -0.38 0.68
C TRP A 124 24.04 -1.15 1.86
N LEU A 125 24.34 -0.73 3.10
CA LEU A 125 23.81 -1.38 4.29
C LEU A 125 22.28 -1.36 4.30
N ALA A 126 21.67 -0.20 4.05
CA ALA A 126 20.21 -0.08 4.03
C ALA A 126 19.58 -0.91 2.89
N GLY A 127 20.17 -0.89 1.70
CA GLY A 127 19.70 -1.68 0.56
C GLY A 127 19.79 -3.18 0.82
N LEU A 128 20.89 -3.66 1.39
CA LEU A 128 21.07 -5.08 1.73
C LEU A 128 20.15 -5.52 2.86
N LEU A 129 19.93 -4.69 3.89
CA LEU A 129 18.95 -4.99 4.94
C LEU A 129 17.53 -5.08 4.37
N ALA A 130 17.16 -4.16 3.47
CA ALA A 130 15.86 -4.19 2.80
C ALA A 130 15.71 -5.37 1.82
N LEU A 131 16.81 -5.87 1.23
CA LEU A 131 16.78 -7.04 0.35
C LEU A 131 16.24 -8.28 1.07
N PHE A 132 16.59 -8.46 2.35
CA PHE A 132 16.13 -9.62 3.12
C PHE A 132 14.74 -9.43 3.70
N SER A 133 14.30 -8.21 4.01
CA SER A 133 12.91 -7.87 4.44
C SER A 133 12.29 -8.74 5.56
N GLY A 134 13.08 -9.50 6.30
CA GLY A 134 12.67 -10.28 7.47
C GLY A 134 11.42 -11.11 7.22
N LEU A 135 10.39 -10.89 8.05
CA LEU A 135 9.11 -11.62 8.00
C LEU A 135 8.33 -11.41 6.69
N TYR A 136 8.60 -10.33 5.95
CA TYR A 136 7.92 -10.07 4.68
C TYR A 136 8.52 -10.84 3.49
N LEU A 137 9.73 -11.39 3.63
CA LEU A 137 10.44 -12.06 2.54
C LEU A 137 9.59 -13.06 1.72
N PRO A 138 8.86 -14.02 2.33
CA PRO A 138 8.05 -14.98 1.56
C PRO A 138 6.86 -14.33 0.85
N PHE A 139 6.46 -13.12 1.24
CA PHE A 139 5.35 -12.40 0.63
C PHE A 139 5.79 -11.47 -0.49
N LEU A 140 7.09 -11.19 -0.63
CA LEU A 140 7.54 -10.15 -1.57
C LEU A 140 7.43 -10.54 -3.04
N THR A 141 7.32 -11.85 -3.34
CA THR A 141 7.29 -12.35 -4.72
C THR A 141 5.98 -13.03 -5.10
N ILE A 142 4.97 -13.00 -4.24
CA ILE A 142 3.66 -13.60 -4.54
C ILE A 142 2.63 -12.52 -4.92
N THR A 143 1.48 -12.94 -5.44
CA THR A 143 0.37 -12.10 -5.89
C THR A 143 -0.37 -11.49 -4.71
N GLU A 144 0.29 -10.60 -3.97
CA GLU A 144 -0.23 -10.02 -2.73
C GLU A 144 0.02 -8.50 -2.66
N THR A 145 -0.74 -7.81 -1.81
CA THR A 145 -0.73 -6.36 -1.64
C THR A 145 0.58 -5.79 -1.07
N PHE A 146 1.38 -6.57 -0.33
CA PHE A 146 2.57 -6.06 0.38
C PHE A 146 3.60 -5.40 -0.54
N THR A 147 4.06 -6.09 -1.59
CA THR A 147 5.08 -5.57 -2.52
C THR A 147 4.61 -4.31 -3.26
N PRO A 148 3.41 -4.31 -3.89
CA PRO A 148 2.86 -3.09 -4.48
C PRO A 148 2.76 -1.93 -3.48
N PHE A 149 2.33 -2.19 -2.23
CA PHE A 149 2.28 -1.14 -1.19
C PHE A 149 3.66 -0.59 -0.83
N MET A 150 4.66 -1.46 -0.64
CA MET A 150 6.04 -1.02 -0.35
C MET A 150 6.61 -0.21 -1.51
N PHE A 151 6.38 -0.65 -2.75
CA PHE A 151 6.86 0.01 -3.95
C PHE A 151 6.21 1.38 -4.15
N PHE A 152 4.87 1.44 -4.19
CA PHE A 152 4.15 2.71 -4.42
C PHE A 152 4.27 3.66 -3.22
N GLY A 153 4.30 3.15 -1.99
CA GLY A 153 4.58 3.95 -0.80
C GLY A 153 5.99 4.56 -0.83
N GLY A 154 6.98 3.80 -1.33
CA GLY A 154 8.32 4.32 -1.59
C GLY A 154 8.34 5.44 -2.62
N ILE A 155 7.64 5.26 -3.76
CA ILE A 155 7.49 6.32 -4.78
C ILE A 155 6.77 7.55 -4.20
N PHE A 156 5.74 7.35 -3.40
CA PHE A 156 5.01 8.43 -2.73
C PHE A 156 5.96 9.27 -1.87
N PHE A 157 6.73 8.66 -0.97
CA PHE A 157 7.69 9.39 -0.14
C PHE A 157 8.81 10.03 -0.95
N ILE A 158 9.31 9.37 -2.01
CA ILE A 158 10.29 9.95 -2.92
C ILE A 158 9.73 11.20 -3.61
N SER A 159 8.47 11.16 -4.01
CA SER A 159 7.77 12.29 -4.64
C SER A 159 7.68 13.47 -3.69
N ILE A 160 7.26 13.24 -2.44
CA ILE A 160 7.23 14.29 -1.41
C ILE A 160 8.64 14.84 -1.12
N TRP A 161 9.67 13.99 -1.09
CA TRP A 161 11.05 14.42 -0.92
C TRP A 161 11.50 15.37 -2.04
N PHE A 162 11.26 15.00 -3.29
CA PHE A 162 11.62 15.83 -4.44
C PHE A 162 10.77 17.10 -4.52
N ALA A 163 9.48 17.04 -4.19
CA ALA A 163 8.61 18.21 -4.11
C ALA A 163 9.20 19.25 -3.13
N ASN A 164 9.53 18.80 -1.91
CA ASN A 164 10.13 19.66 -0.89
C ASN A 164 11.49 20.23 -1.35
N LYS A 165 12.37 19.38 -1.88
CA LYS A 165 13.69 19.79 -2.34
C LYS A 165 13.61 20.82 -3.47
N GLN A 166 12.81 20.55 -4.50
CA GLN A 166 12.70 21.43 -5.65
C GLN A 166 11.99 22.74 -5.30
N PHE A 167 11.03 22.70 -4.38
CA PHE A 167 10.45 23.91 -3.82
C PHE A 167 11.50 24.79 -3.14
N SER A 168 12.36 24.21 -2.30
CA SER A 168 13.47 24.95 -1.65
C SER A 168 14.50 25.50 -2.66
N GLU A 169 14.66 24.84 -3.81
CA GLU A 169 15.56 25.26 -4.89
C GLU A 169 14.91 26.21 -5.91
N GLY A 170 13.64 26.59 -5.74
CA GLY A 170 12.91 27.44 -6.71
C GLY A 170 12.63 26.77 -8.06
N LYS A 171 12.66 25.44 -8.13
CA LYS A 171 12.43 24.64 -9.34
C LYS A 171 10.99 24.15 -9.44
N ARG A 172 10.60 23.64 -10.62
CA ARG A 172 9.26 23.11 -10.88
C ARG A 172 8.97 21.86 -10.05
N PHE A 173 8.21 22.00 -8.96
CA PHE A 173 7.88 20.91 -8.03
C PHE A 173 6.50 20.24 -8.26
N LEU A 174 5.60 20.87 -9.02
CA LEU A 174 4.21 20.41 -9.22
C LEU A 174 4.07 18.95 -9.72
N PRO A 175 4.90 18.46 -10.66
CA PRO A 175 4.80 17.07 -11.13
C PRO A 175 4.92 16.03 -10.01
N TRP A 176 5.63 16.35 -8.93
CA TRP A 176 5.76 15.46 -7.79
C TRP A 176 4.50 15.39 -6.93
N PHE A 177 3.70 16.45 -6.86
CA PHE A 177 2.40 16.39 -6.21
C PHE A 177 1.40 15.57 -7.04
N LEU A 178 1.39 15.76 -8.36
CA LEU A 178 0.63 14.89 -9.26
C LEU A 178 1.02 13.41 -9.08
N LEU A 179 2.32 13.10 -9.04
CA LEU A 179 2.82 11.75 -8.83
C LEU A 179 2.45 11.20 -7.44
N SER A 180 2.49 12.02 -6.39
CA SER A 180 2.04 11.61 -5.05
C SER A 180 0.54 11.27 -5.03
N GLY A 181 -0.29 12.03 -5.75
CA GLY A 181 -1.71 11.73 -5.92
C GLY A 181 -1.95 10.44 -6.68
N PHE A 182 -1.26 10.28 -7.82
CA PHE A 182 -1.35 9.09 -8.66
C PHE A 182 -0.94 7.83 -7.90
N THR A 183 0.15 7.89 -7.13
CA THR A 183 0.57 6.76 -6.29
C THR A 183 -0.38 6.49 -5.14
N ALA A 184 -0.95 7.51 -4.49
CA ALA A 184 -2.01 7.30 -3.50
C ALA A 184 -3.27 6.65 -4.10
N GLY A 185 -3.62 7.01 -5.34
CA GLY A 185 -4.69 6.36 -6.10
C GLY A 185 -4.39 4.89 -6.39
N LEU A 186 -3.16 4.56 -6.81
CA LEU A 186 -2.74 3.17 -7.00
C LEU A 186 -2.77 2.37 -5.69
N MET A 187 -2.29 2.94 -4.59
CA MET A 187 -2.36 2.30 -3.27
C MET A 187 -3.81 2.06 -2.84
N SER A 188 -4.72 3.00 -3.14
CA SER A 188 -6.16 2.86 -2.88
C SER A 188 -6.82 1.80 -3.74
N LEU A 189 -6.33 1.59 -4.96
CA LEU A 189 -6.78 0.50 -5.83
C LEU A 189 -6.21 -0.86 -5.39
N ILE A 190 -5.17 -0.89 -4.56
CA ILE A 190 -4.58 -2.12 -4.03
C ILE A 190 -5.23 -2.51 -2.70
N ARG A 191 -5.48 -1.55 -1.79
CA ARG A 191 -6.17 -1.76 -0.51
C ARG A 191 -6.98 -0.54 -0.08
N SER A 192 -8.01 -0.76 0.73
CA SER A 192 -8.94 0.27 1.19
C SER A 192 -8.29 1.33 2.08
N ASP A 193 -7.28 0.97 2.87
CA ASP A 193 -6.48 1.91 3.69
C ASP A 193 -5.60 2.84 2.82
N GLY A 194 -5.48 2.57 1.52
CA GLY A 194 -4.81 3.44 0.56
C GLY A 194 -5.37 4.86 0.53
N LEU A 195 -6.65 5.08 0.88
CA LEU A 195 -7.26 6.42 0.96
C LEU A 195 -6.55 7.32 1.98
N LEU A 196 -5.97 6.75 3.04
CA LEU A 196 -5.20 7.50 4.03
C LEU A 196 -3.98 8.19 3.41
N TRP A 197 -3.44 7.64 2.31
CA TRP A 197 -2.28 8.21 1.61
C TRP A 197 -2.64 9.49 0.83
N LEU A 198 -3.90 9.65 0.41
CA LEU A 198 -4.37 10.92 -0.14
C LEU A 198 -4.32 12.02 0.93
N ALA A 199 -4.83 11.72 2.13
CA ALA A 199 -4.75 12.62 3.29
C ALA A 199 -3.28 12.89 3.69
N GLY A 200 -2.43 11.87 3.63
CA GLY A 200 -0.98 12.01 3.81
C GLY A 200 -0.33 12.97 2.82
N GLY A 201 -0.75 12.92 1.55
CA GLY A 201 -0.24 13.82 0.50
C GLY A 201 -0.61 15.27 0.79
N TRP A 202 -1.87 15.50 1.15
CA TRP A 202 -2.35 16.80 1.59
C TRP A 202 -1.62 17.30 2.83
N PHE A 203 -1.41 16.44 3.84
CA PHE A 203 -0.60 16.78 5.00
C PHE A 203 0.84 17.15 4.63
N GLY A 204 1.43 16.43 3.67
CA GLY A 204 2.76 16.73 3.10
C GLY A 204 2.86 18.15 2.54
N ILE A 205 1.81 18.67 1.89
CA ILE A 205 1.75 20.05 1.41
C ILE A 205 1.90 21.02 2.59
N PHE A 206 1.13 20.85 3.66
CA PHE A 206 1.23 21.71 4.84
C PHE A 206 2.63 21.68 5.49
N LEU A 207 3.28 20.51 5.51
CA LEU A 207 4.65 20.39 6.00
C LEU A 207 5.69 21.10 5.11
N ILE A 208 5.47 21.17 3.80
CA ILE A 208 6.35 21.86 2.85
C ILE A 208 6.13 23.38 2.90
N PHE A 209 4.89 23.83 3.08
CA PHE A 209 4.50 25.25 3.00
C PHE A 209 4.19 25.89 4.36
N GLN A 210 5.06 25.72 5.36
CA GLN A 210 4.88 26.18 6.76
C GLN A 210 4.67 27.71 7.00
N GLN A 211 4.60 28.54 5.94
CA GLN A 211 4.42 30.01 6.03
C GLN A 211 3.03 30.40 5.47
N PRO A 212 2.06 30.83 6.30
CA PRO A 212 0.63 30.77 5.98
C PRO A 212 0.07 31.87 5.06
N VAL A 213 0.53 33.12 5.15
CA VAL A 213 -0.30 34.26 4.66
C VAL A 213 -0.17 34.55 3.16
N ARG A 214 0.91 34.14 2.49
CA ARG A 214 1.13 34.36 1.04
C ARG A 214 0.95 33.11 0.17
N LYS A 215 0.50 31.99 0.75
CA LYS A 215 0.56 30.66 0.10
C LYS A 215 -0.77 29.92 -0.05
N LEU A 216 -1.90 30.48 0.38
CA LEU A 216 -3.20 29.78 0.34
C LEU A 216 -3.57 29.33 -1.09
N GLY A 217 -3.45 30.21 -2.09
CA GLY A 217 -3.71 29.85 -3.49
C GLY A 217 -2.79 28.73 -4.00
N MET A 218 -1.50 28.76 -3.64
CA MET A 218 -0.57 27.68 -3.96
C MET A 218 -0.94 26.37 -3.24
N ILE A 219 -1.34 26.42 -1.98
CA ILE A 219 -1.79 25.23 -1.23
C ILE A 219 -2.99 24.61 -1.95
N ILE A 220 -4.01 25.39 -2.30
CA ILE A 220 -5.21 24.92 -3.01
C ILE A 220 -4.84 24.27 -4.35
N VAL A 221 -4.01 24.93 -5.16
CA VAL A 221 -3.57 24.38 -6.45
C VAL A 221 -2.83 23.06 -6.26
N ASN A 222 -1.96 22.94 -5.26
CA ASN A 222 -1.22 21.70 -5.01
C ASN A 222 -2.13 20.59 -4.45
N LEU A 223 -3.11 20.92 -3.59
CA LEU A 223 -4.13 19.98 -3.13
C LEU A 223 -4.92 19.43 -4.32
N ALA A 224 -5.29 20.31 -5.26
CA ALA A 224 -5.97 19.93 -6.49
C ALA A 224 -5.11 19.03 -7.39
N TRP A 225 -3.80 19.27 -7.50
CA TRP A 225 -2.90 18.39 -8.25
C TRP A 225 -2.78 16.98 -7.64
N ILE A 226 -2.73 16.87 -6.31
CA ILE A 226 -2.77 15.56 -5.63
C ILE A 226 -4.12 14.88 -5.90
N LEU A 227 -5.23 15.60 -5.73
CA LEU A 227 -6.56 15.05 -5.97
C LEU A 227 -6.73 14.62 -7.44
N PHE A 228 -6.22 15.40 -8.38
CA PHE A 228 -6.27 15.07 -9.80
C PHE A 228 -5.45 13.81 -10.11
N GLY A 229 -4.23 13.69 -9.57
CA GLY A 229 -3.42 12.47 -9.69
C GLY A 229 -4.15 11.25 -9.15
N PHE A 230 -4.79 11.38 -7.99
CA PHE A 230 -5.58 10.32 -7.37
C PHE A 230 -6.79 9.93 -8.23
N ALA A 231 -7.51 10.93 -8.75
CA ALA A 231 -8.71 10.74 -9.56
C ALA A 231 -8.41 10.02 -10.88
N ILE A 232 -7.23 10.23 -11.50
CA ILE A 232 -6.82 9.49 -12.71
C ILE A 232 -6.92 7.97 -12.49
N VAL A 233 -6.61 7.50 -11.28
CA VAL A 233 -6.63 6.07 -10.95
C VAL A 233 -7.98 5.62 -10.40
N MET A 234 -8.52 6.37 -9.44
CA MET A 234 -9.70 5.92 -8.70
C MET A 234 -11.03 6.30 -9.35
N ALA A 235 -11.09 7.32 -10.21
CA ALA A 235 -12.35 7.71 -10.86
C ALA A 235 -12.94 6.59 -11.73
N PRO A 236 -12.17 5.87 -12.58
CA PRO A 236 -12.70 4.72 -13.31
C PRO A 236 -13.31 3.65 -12.39
N TRP A 237 -12.68 3.40 -11.24
CA TRP A 237 -13.17 2.44 -10.26
C TRP A 237 -14.47 2.89 -9.59
N PHE A 238 -14.55 4.15 -9.20
CA PHE A 238 -15.77 4.71 -8.62
C PHE A 238 -16.92 4.77 -9.64
N ILE A 239 -16.63 5.07 -10.91
CA ILE A 239 -17.63 5.02 -11.99
C ILE A 239 -18.17 3.60 -12.13
N ARG A 240 -17.29 2.58 -12.16
CA ARG A 240 -17.72 1.17 -12.19
C ARG A 240 -18.62 0.84 -11.00
N ASN A 241 -18.24 1.24 -9.79
CA ASN A 241 -19.06 0.96 -8.61
C ASN A 241 -20.42 1.68 -8.64
N LEU A 242 -20.48 2.91 -9.15
CA LEU A 242 -21.73 3.63 -9.32
C LEU A 242 -22.67 2.92 -10.31
N VAL A 243 -22.12 2.36 -11.40
CA VAL A 243 -22.90 1.61 -12.38
C VAL A 243 -23.37 0.27 -11.81
N GLU A 244 -22.50 -0.48 -11.15
CA GLU A 244 -22.79 -1.84 -10.68
C GLU A 244 -23.60 -1.88 -9.37
N PHE A 245 -23.36 -0.91 -8.47
CA PHE A 245 -23.89 -0.93 -7.10
C PHE A 245 -24.74 0.29 -6.75
N ASN A 246 -24.87 1.27 -7.66
CA ASN A 246 -25.51 2.58 -7.37
C ASN A 246 -24.86 3.30 -6.16
N ALA A 247 -23.59 3.02 -5.88
CA ALA A 247 -22.84 3.56 -4.76
C ALA A 247 -21.34 3.65 -5.09
N LEU A 248 -20.61 4.56 -4.44
CA LEU A 248 -19.15 4.68 -4.63
C LEU A 248 -18.38 3.45 -4.12
N PHE A 249 -18.94 2.78 -3.10
CA PHE A 249 -18.36 1.60 -2.48
C PHE A 249 -19.38 0.45 -2.47
N PRO A 250 -18.94 -0.80 -2.65
CA PRO A 250 -19.77 -1.98 -2.43
C PRO A 250 -20.35 -2.02 -1.01
N SER A 251 -21.51 -2.65 -0.84
CA SER A 251 -22.25 -2.71 0.44
C SER A 251 -21.41 -3.27 1.60
N GLY A 252 -20.58 -4.29 1.34
CA GLY A 252 -19.74 -4.92 2.35
C GLY A 252 -18.70 -3.98 2.98
N ASN A 253 -18.20 -2.99 2.23
CA ASN A 253 -17.18 -2.06 2.72
C ASN A 253 -17.70 -1.18 3.88
N GLY A 254 -19.00 -0.86 3.88
CA GLY A 254 -19.63 -0.08 4.94
C GLY A 254 -19.76 -0.83 6.27
N LEU A 255 -19.55 -2.15 6.28
CA LEU A 255 -19.67 -3.00 7.47
C LEU A 255 -18.36 -3.13 8.25
N MET A 256 -17.22 -2.85 7.62
CA MET A 256 -15.89 -2.99 8.21
C MET A 256 -15.71 -2.27 9.57
N PRO A 257 -16.21 -1.03 9.76
CA PRO A 257 -16.06 -0.34 11.05
C PRO A 257 -16.78 -1.03 12.21
N TRP A 258 -17.76 -1.88 11.91
CA TRP A 258 -18.65 -2.52 12.89
C TRP A 258 -18.23 -3.96 13.23
N LEU A 259 -17.19 -4.48 12.59
CA LEU A 259 -16.65 -5.81 12.92
C LEU A 259 -16.02 -5.79 14.32
N THR A 260 -16.22 -6.88 15.05
CA THR A 260 -15.66 -7.08 16.41
C THR A 260 -14.58 -8.15 16.41
N LYS A 261 -14.65 -9.12 15.50
CA LYS A 261 -13.69 -10.20 15.33
C LYS A 261 -13.53 -10.57 13.86
N TYR A 262 -12.43 -11.25 13.54
CA TYR A 262 -12.14 -11.67 12.17
C TYR A 262 -13.24 -12.55 11.55
N ASP A 263 -13.82 -13.45 12.36
CA ASP A 263 -14.89 -14.35 11.93
C ASP A 263 -16.17 -13.62 11.48
N ASP A 264 -16.34 -12.34 11.83
CA ASP A 264 -17.47 -11.54 11.38
C ASP A 264 -17.47 -11.33 9.86
N LEU A 265 -16.31 -11.47 9.18
CA LEU A 265 -16.24 -11.52 7.71
C LEU A 265 -17.09 -12.66 7.11
N PHE A 266 -17.32 -13.72 7.88
CA PHE A 266 -18.00 -14.93 7.45
C PHE A 266 -19.41 -15.10 8.04
N VAL A 267 -19.93 -14.08 8.73
CA VAL A 267 -21.28 -14.11 9.29
C VAL A 267 -22.33 -13.92 8.20
N TYR A 268 -23.39 -14.73 8.26
CA TYR A 268 -24.54 -14.64 7.36
C TYR A 268 -25.86 -14.76 8.14
N PRO A 269 -26.84 -13.86 7.94
CA PRO A 269 -26.79 -12.69 7.06
C PRO A 269 -25.91 -11.56 7.61
N SER A 270 -25.35 -10.71 6.74
CA SER A 270 -24.50 -9.59 7.12
C SER A 270 -25.25 -8.47 7.85
N THR A 271 -26.59 -8.50 7.89
CA THR A 271 -27.42 -7.62 8.71
C THR A 271 -27.18 -7.79 10.22
N LEU A 272 -26.56 -8.90 10.63
CA LEU A 272 -26.10 -9.11 12.01
C LEU A 272 -24.94 -8.15 12.38
N ILE A 273 -24.25 -7.60 11.37
CA ILE A 273 -23.17 -6.63 11.53
C ILE A 273 -23.76 -5.23 11.33
N SER A 274 -23.83 -4.47 12.41
CA SER A 274 -24.41 -3.13 12.39
C SER A 274 -23.80 -2.27 13.49
N PHE A 275 -24.01 -0.95 13.38
CA PHE A 275 -23.69 -0.05 14.48
C PHE A 275 -24.37 -0.45 15.81
N SER A 276 -25.61 -0.98 15.74
CA SER A 276 -26.37 -1.41 16.91
C SER A 276 -25.77 -2.65 17.59
N SER A 277 -25.37 -3.66 16.81
CA SER A 277 -24.69 -4.83 17.35
C SER A 277 -23.29 -4.49 17.86
N TRP A 278 -22.59 -3.55 17.20
CA TRP A 278 -21.31 -3.06 17.67
C TRP A 278 -21.39 -2.29 18.99
N ILE A 279 -22.28 -1.30 19.14
CA ILE A 279 -22.39 -0.51 20.36
C ILE A 279 -22.92 -1.33 21.55
N SER A 280 -23.78 -2.31 21.29
CA SER A 280 -24.31 -3.21 22.32
C SER A 280 -23.27 -4.20 22.88
N SER A 281 -22.13 -4.40 22.20
CA SER A 281 -20.98 -5.14 22.77
C SER A 281 -20.41 -4.46 24.02
N GLY A 282 -20.69 -3.17 24.20
CA GLY A 282 -20.29 -2.38 25.36
C GLY A 282 -18.96 -1.64 25.16
N ILE A 283 -18.89 -0.42 25.69
CA ILE A 283 -17.73 0.47 25.53
C ILE A 283 -16.42 -0.16 26.02
N GLY A 284 -16.48 -1.00 27.06
CA GLY A 284 -15.31 -1.71 27.59
C GLY A 284 -14.69 -2.67 26.57
N VAL A 285 -15.51 -3.42 25.84
CA VAL A 285 -15.07 -4.35 24.79
C VAL A 285 -14.47 -3.56 23.62
N ILE A 286 -15.17 -2.53 23.16
CA ILE A 286 -14.73 -1.66 22.07
C ILE A 286 -13.35 -1.04 22.36
N LEU A 287 -13.17 -0.47 23.56
CA LEU A 287 -11.89 0.12 23.96
C LEU A 287 -10.79 -0.93 24.07
N LEU A 288 -11.09 -2.08 24.65
CA LEU A 288 -10.14 -3.18 24.78
C LEU A 288 -9.68 -3.68 23.40
N ASP A 289 -10.59 -3.80 22.44
CA ASP A 289 -10.28 -4.25 21.08
C ASP A 289 -9.39 -3.24 20.35
N ARG A 290 -9.65 -1.94 20.49
CA ARG A 290 -8.77 -0.90 19.93
C ARG A 290 -7.39 -0.89 20.58
N LEU A 291 -7.30 -1.07 21.90
CA LEU A 291 -6.02 -1.18 22.60
C LEU A 291 -5.24 -2.43 22.18
N LYS A 292 -5.91 -3.57 22.02
CA LYS A 292 -5.31 -4.80 21.49
C LYS A 292 -4.80 -4.60 20.07
N ALA A 293 -5.57 -3.96 19.20
CA ALA A 293 -5.17 -3.67 17.82
C ALA A 293 -3.90 -2.79 17.78
N ILE A 294 -3.84 -1.72 18.60
CA ILE A 294 -2.64 -0.90 18.73
C ILE A 294 -1.43 -1.74 19.19
N GLY A 295 -1.64 -2.64 20.16
CA GLY A 295 -0.60 -3.56 20.64
C GLY A 295 -0.09 -4.51 19.55
N LEU A 296 -0.99 -5.12 18.78
CA LEU A 296 -0.64 -6.02 17.66
C LEU A 296 0.05 -5.28 16.52
N ASN A 297 -0.39 -4.07 16.19
CA ASN A 297 0.26 -3.21 15.20
C ASN A 297 1.68 -2.82 15.64
N LEU A 298 1.87 -2.51 16.93
CA LEU A 298 3.20 -2.23 17.49
C LEU A 298 4.10 -3.47 17.46
N GLN A 299 3.59 -4.64 17.82
CA GLN A 299 4.33 -5.91 17.69
C GLN A 299 4.73 -6.16 16.23
N THR A 300 3.83 -5.93 15.28
CA THR A 300 4.10 -6.08 13.84
C THR A 300 5.17 -5.10 13.37
N LEU A 301 5.12 -3.84 13.79
CA LEU A 301 6.16 -2.85 13.46
C LEU A 301 7.52 -3.22 14.03
N ILE A 302 7.58 -3.76 15.26
CA ILE A 302 8.83 -4.20 15.88
C ILE A 302 9.36 -5.46 15.17
N ALA A 303 8.53 -6.49 15.06
CA ALA A 303 8.92 -7.79 14.56
C ALA A 303 9.11 -7.80 13.04
N ALA A 304 8.11 -7.37 12.28
CA ALA A 304 8.16 -7.39 10.81
C ALA A 304 8.88 -6.16 10.25
N GLY A 305 8.52 -4.96 10.72
CA GLY A 305 9.12 -3.70 10.22
C GLY A 305 10.58 -3.52 10.65
N GLY A 306 10.86 -3.74 11.94
CA GLY A 306 12.18 -3.59 12.53
C GLY A 306 13.00 -4.87 12.59
N MET A 307 12.49 -6.00 12.10
CA MET A 307 13.16 -7.30 12.20
C MET A 307 13.63 -7.64 13.64
N ILE A 308 12.97 -7.08 14.67
CA ILE A 308 13.37 -7.07 16.09
C ILE A 308 14.68 -6.28 16.34
N PHE A 309 15.76 -6.58 15.63
CA PHE A 309 17.09 -6.01 15.90
C PHE A 309 17.29 -4.59 15.33
N LEU A 310 16.54 -4.20 14.28
CA LEU A 310 16.56 -2.82 13.78
C LEU A 310 15.63 -1.89 14.54
N SER A 311 14.65 -2.41 15.30
CA SER A 311 13.69 -1.59 16.06
C SER A 311 14.34 -0.51 16.94
N PRO A 312 15.36 -0.81 17.80
CA PRO A 312 16.02 0.25 18.57
C PRO A 312 16.73 1.27 17.68
N LEU A 313 17.31 0.84 16.56
CA LEU A 313 17.98 1.73 15.60
C LEU A 313 16.98 2.60 14.84
N MET A 314 15.79 2.09 14.54
CA MET A 314 14.70 2.85 13.94
C MET A 314 14.26 3.97 14.87
N VAL A 315 14.05 3.70 16.16
CA VAL A 315 13.68 4.72 17.16
C VAL A 315 14.73 5.82 17.25
N ILE A 316 16.02 5.44 17.35
CA ILE A 316 17.13 6.41 17.37
C ILE A 316 17.17 7.21 16.06
N GLY A 317 16.96 6.55 14.93
CA GLY A 317 16.92 7.18 13.61
C GLY A 317 15.80 8.21 13.49
N PHE A 318 14.57 7.83 13.86
CA PHE A 318 13.40 8.71 13.92
C PHE A 318 13.69 9.92 14.81
N TRP A 319 14.21 9.71 16.03
CA TRP A 319 14.52 10.80 16.93
C TRP A 319 15.55 11.77 16.35
N LYS A 320 16.66 11.26 15.81
CA LYS A 320 17.74 12.08 15.24
C LYS A 320 17.32 12.80 13.96
N LYS A 321 16.37 12.26 13.19
CA LYS A 321 15.94 12.80 11.89
C LYS A 321 14.53 13.39 11.89
N ARG A 322 13.89 13.56 13.05
CA ARG A 322 12.51 14.06 13.24
C ARG A 322 12.20 15.40 12.59
N PHE A 323 13.21 16.21 12.29
CA PHE A 323 13.03 17.51 11.65
C PHE A 323 12.88 17.44 10.12
N PHE A 324 13.24 16.31 9.50
CA PHE A 324 13.03 16.12 8.06
C PHE A 324 11.54 15.99 7.73
N THR A 325 11.07 16.71 6.72
CA THR A 325 9.66 16.71 6.25
C THR A 325 9.13 15.29 6.02
N VAL A 326 9.91 14.45 5.33
CA VAL A 326 9.53 13.06 5.05
C VAL A 326 9.36 12.26 6.34
N ILE A 327 10.23 12.44 7.34
CA ILE A 327 10.15 11.74 8.62
C ILE A 327 8.92 12.17 9.42
N LYS A 328 8.60 13.48 9.43
CA LYS A 328 7.37 13.99 10.06
C LYS A 328 6.13 13.36 9.42
N LEU A 329 6.10 13.29 8.08
CA LEU A 329 5.01 12.66 7.35
C LEU A 329 4.92 11.17 7.67
N THR A 330 6.04 10.45 7.69
CA THR A 330 6.09 9.03 8.06
C THR A 330 5.52 8.78 9.46
N LEU A 331 5.86 9.62 10.45
CA LEU A 331 5.32 9.48 11.81
C LEU A 331 3.80 9.67 11.85
N VAL A 332 3.27 10.68 11.14
CA VAL A 332 1.82 10.92 11.07
C VAL A 332 1.11 9.77 10.35
N MET A 333 1.66 9.29 9.24
CA MET A 333 1.11 8.15 8.50
C MET A 333 1.12 6.87 9.34
N LEU A 334 2.23 6.58 10.03
CA LEU A 334 2.31 5.42 10.93
C LEU A 334 1.25 5.51 12.04
N SER A 335 1.11 6.67 12.69
CA SER A 335 0.09 6.86 13.72
C SER A 335 -1.33 6.72 13.18
N ALA A 336 -1.61 7.24 11.98
CA ALA A 336 -2.92 7.12 11.35
C ALA A 336 -3.25 5.66 11.02
N ILE A 337 -2.30 4.91 10.46
CA ILE A 337 -2.48 3.49 10.11
C ILE A 337 -2.64 2.62 11.37
N PHE A 338 -2.05 3.01 12.50
CA PHE A 338 -2.16 2.25 13.75
C PHE A 338 -3.52 2.37 14.43
N VAL A 339 -4.26 3.45 14.14
CA VAL A 339 -5.53 3.81 14.77
C VAL A 339 -6.72 3.58 13.84
N ALA A 340 -6.50 3.62 12.53
CA ALA A 340 -7.46 3.20 11.50
C ALA A 340 -7.70 1.68 11.58
#